data_AF-A0A7X7A6E7-F1
#
_entry.id   AF-A0A7X7A6E7-F1
#
_cell.length_a   1.000
_cell.length_b   1.000
_cell.length_c   1.000
_cell.angle_alpha   90.00
_cell.angle_beta   90.00
_cell.angle_gamma   90.00
#
_symmetry.space_group_name_H-M   'P 1'
#
loop_
_entity.id
_entity.type
_entity.pdbx_description
1 polymer ?
#
loop_
_entity_poly.entity_id
_entity_poly.type
_entity_poly.pdbx_seq_one_letter_code
_entity_poly.pdbx_strand_id
1 'polypeptide(L)'
;MDESHDVLSEEEEAALLATTAPRTLLRLLQAEPALVGKLFAGFRVSADSLKLSPVRARLRHESKSNPEMQRILREAWTESHAELVAAITQWKSAEIPGELPGLVARWGQDVVRLALRLDPRTEVREIPLPEPLPEPAPQAAKPKDKRKPPASPPPQEVETSPAEVESLREQIRALKEELREARKRETHLRTEMEQAQRSAQRWETTARTALDEASDYRRAVERVTRQLEREQRARSDLEARARDAERGERHATAQLDALRRKVEDARQIRAAHEALCPPAEEWIENARSLIHHGQAQIAANFLSPFLLAHPEADRVREVLAEAHEALGATEMAITGYCTLARKRLRQGNLGEAALFICRALLCSPDHPEARRCLEEVKRAAAGRQGELPHAVLRHLEKAAQRAPRARELLNAVGTSPHGCEPLCITLDTPVEWPQGKRGFTATPRWVLDAIDTNRGEAVERARKGLSQLRTHRPEVYASVMARLNEHDPSYSRVLSGKTRPIVVDGSNVAWQATEEGERPRLANLLGVRRELRALGFFPIRIFVDAALVYQIDRRAELETLVSRGEILVADPGTDADEQILDEARALGAAVVTNDRMEDHDPGGRVPKVRFDIEPGGPVVHVRPVRR
;
A
#
# COMPACT_ATOMS: atom_id res chain seq x y z
N MET A 1 29.74 -36.78 -22.26
CA MET A 1 30.78 -36.80 -23.31
C MET A 1 31.38 -35.41 -23.34
N ASP A 2 32.70 -35.35 -23.17
CA ASP A 2 33.59 -34.20 -23.01
C ASP A 2 33.04 -32.77 -23.22
N GLU A 3 32.91 -32.02 -22.12
CA GLU A 3 32.72 -30.56 -22.08
C GLU A 3 34.07 -29.78 -22.23
N SER A 4 35.09 -30.38 -22.85
CA SER A 4 36.46 -29.86 -22.84
C SER A 4 36.94 -29.23 -24.15
N HIS A 5 36.08 -29.11 -25.18
CA HIS A 5 36.49 -28.65 -26.53
C HIS A 5 35.75 -27.44 -27.10
N ASP A 6 34.99 -26.69 -26.30
CA ASP A 6 34.18 -25.56 -26.82
C ASP A 6 34.77 -24.16 -26.53
N VAL A 7 36.08 -24.07 -26.30
CA VAL A 7 36.76 -22.78 -26.09
C VAL A 7 37.24 -22.25 -27.44
N LEU A 8 36.56 -21.21 -27.96
CA LEU A 8 37.02 -20.46 -29.14
C LEU A 8 38.32 -19.72 -28.79
N SER A 9 39.26 -19.64 -29.74
CA SER A 9 40.47 -18.83 -29.59
C SER A 9 40.12 -17.33 -29.56
N GLU A 10 41.02 -16.49 -29.03
CA GLU A 10 40.78 -15.03 -28.94
C GLU A 10 40.55 -14.38 -30.33
N GLU A 11 41.16 -14.92 -31.38
CA GLU A 11 40.95 -14.48 -32.76
C GLU A 11 39.56 -14.84 -33.28
N GLU A 12 39.05 -16.02 -32.92
CA GLU A 12 37.72 -16.49 -33.29
C GLU A 12 36.62 -15.75 -32.54
N GLU A 13 36.81 -15.45 -31.25
CA GLU A 13 35.88 -14.59 -30.49
C GLU A 13 35.82 -13.18 -31.08
N ALA A 14 36.97 -12.62 -31.48
CA ALA A 14 37.03 -11.32 -32.12
C ALA A 14 36.32 -11.32 -33.48
N ALA A 15 36.51 -12.36 -34.29
CA ALA A 15 35.84 -12.53 -35.57
C ALA A 15 34.32 -12.73 -35.41
N LEU A 16 33.89 -13.48 -34.41
CA LEU A 16 32.48 -13.72 -34.10
C LEU A 16 31.78 -12.43 -33.66
N LEU A 17 32.45 -11.59 -32.86
CA LEU A 17 31.96 -10.26 -32.48
C LEU A 17 31.96 -9.26 -33.64
N ALA A 18 32.88 -9.40 -34.59
CA ALA A 18 32.99 -8.49 -35.74
C ALA A 18 31.94 -8.79 -36.82
N THR A 19 31.55 -10.05 -36.97
CA THR A 19 30.69 -10.54 -38.07
C THR A 19 29.24 -10.76 -37.66
N THR A 20 28.92 -10.81 -36.36
CA THR A 20 27.53 -10.93 -35.88
C THR A 20 26.70 -9.67 -36.21
N ALA A 21 25.48 -9.86 -36.73
CA ALA A 21 24.58 -8.75 -37.02
C ALA A 21 24.04 -8.10 -35.72
N PRO A 22 24.19 -6.77 -35.52
CA PRO A 22 23.81 -6.10 -34.26
C PRO A 22 22.32 -6.18 -33.91
N ARG A 23 21.42 -6.28 -34.89
CA ARG A 23 19.98 -6.38 -34.66
C ARG A 23 19.58 -7.76 -34.13
N THR A 24 20.17 -8.81 -34.68
CA THR A 24 19.97 -10.19 -34.25
C THR A 24 20.49 -10.39 -32.83
N LEU A 25 21.69 -9.88 -32.56
CA LEU A 25 22.28 -9.90 -31.22
C LEU A 25 21.44 -9.15 -30.18
N LEU A 26 20.93 -7.96 -30.51
CA LEU A 26 20.07 -7.20 -29.60
C LEU A 26 18.80 -7.97 -29.23
N ARG A 27 18.16 -8.62 -30.21
CA ARG A 27 16.92 -9.39 -30.00
C ARG A 27 17.13 -10.52 -28.99
N LEU A 28 18.23 -11.26 -29.11
CA LEU A 28 18.56 -12.35 -28.19
C LEU A 28 19.01 -11.82 -26.82
N LEU A 29 19.77 -10.72 -26.77
CA LEU A 29 20.15 -10.08 -25.50
C LEU A 29 18.93 -9.58 -24.71
N GLN A 30 17.87 -9.11 -25.38
CA GLN A 30 16.64 -8.66 -24.72
C GLN A 30 15.89 -9.75 -23.95
N ALA A 31 16.16 -11.04 -24.23
CA ALA A 31 15.65 -12.15 -23.45
C ALA A 31 16.35 -12.30 -22.09
N GLU A 32 17.50 -11.65 -21.90
CA GLU A 32 18.34 -11.72 -20.69
C GLU A 32 18.55 -10.33 -20.04
N PRO A 33 17.61 -9.87 -19.18
CA PRO A 33 17.63 -8.52 -18.60
C PRO A 33 18.90 -8.19 -17.81
N ALA A 34 19.52 -9.20 -17.17
CA ALA A 34 20.73 -9.03 -16.39
C ALA A 34 21.95 -8.64 -17.26
N LEU A 35 22.06 -9.20 -18.47
CA LEU A 35 23.13 -8.90 -19.41
C LEU A 35 22.92 -7.53 -20.07
N VAL A 36 21.67 -7.19 -20.42
CA VAL A 36 21.31 -5.88 -20.98
C VAL A 36 21.67 -4.76 -20.01
N GLY A 37 21.34 -4.92 -18.72
CA GLY A 37 21.66 -3.93 -17.68
C GLY A 37 23.15 -3.66 -17.54
N LYS A 38 23.99 -4.69 -17.60
CA LYS A 38 25.45 -4.56 -17.52
C LYS A 38 26.07 -3.96 -18.79
N LEU A 39 25.67 -4.45 -19.96
CA LEU A 39 26.22 -4.01 -21.24
C LEU A 39 25.86 -2.55 -21.55
N PHE A 40 24.59 -2.19 -21.37
CA PHE A 40 24.05 -0.88 -21.74
C PHE A 40 23.98 0.10 -20.55
N ALA A 41 24.68 -0.15 -19.43
CA ALA A 41 24.73 0.79 -18.31
C ALA A 41 25.18 2.20 -18.78
N GLY A 42 24.27 3.17 -18.73
CA GLY A 42 24.49 4.55 -19.20
C GLY A 42 24.26 4.79 -20.71
N PHE A 43 23.76 3.80 -21.45
CA PHE A 43 23.46 3.89 -22.88
C PHE A 43 22.04 3.42 -23.18
N ARG A 44 21.43 3.94 -24.25
CA ARG A 44 20.11 3.47 -24.72
C ARG A 44 20.24 2.03 -25.24
N VAL A 45 19.29 1.16 -24.92
CA VAL A 45 19.26 -0.21 -25.46
C VAL A 45 18.84 -0.15 -26.93
N SER A 46 19.81 -0.24 -27.83
CA SER A 46 19.58 -0.18 -29.29
C SER A 46 20.70 -0.88 -30.07
N ALA A 47 20.41 -1.23 -31.33
CA ALA A 47 21.38 -1.90 -32.21
C ALA A 47 22.55 -0.98 -32.58
N ASP A 48 22.34 0.34 -32.57
CA ASP A 48 23.40 1.32 -32.81
C ASP A 48 24.28 1.51 -31.57
N SER A 49 23.71 1.35 -30.38
CA SER A 49 24.47 1.40 -29.13
C SER A 49 25.45 0.24 -28.98
N LEU A 50 25.21 -0.91 -29.62
CA LEU A 50 26.18 -2.02 -29.71
C LEU A 50 27.44 -1.67 -30.51
N LYS A 51 27.40 -0.64 -31.36
CA LYS A 51 28.56 -0.20 -32.15
C LYS A 51 29.48 0.73 -31.35
N LEU A 52 29.00 1.28 -30.23
CA LEU A 52 29.74 2.23 -29.40
C LEU A 52 30.94 1.53 -28.72
N SER A 53 32.10 2.19 -28.73
CA SER A 53 33.34 1.65 -28.16
C SER A 53 33.21 1.15 -26.71
N PRO A 54 32.55 1.89 -25.78
CA PRO A 54 32.36 1.43 -24.40
C PRO A 54 31.49 0.17 -24.28
N VAL A 55 30.44 0.07 -25.10
CA VAL A 55 29.55 -1.09 -25.11
C VAL A 55 30.26 -2.30 -25.72
N ARG A 56 31.07 -2.11 -26.78
CA ARG A 56 31.92 -3.16 -27.37
C ARG A 56 33.02 -3.65 -26.43
N ALA A 57 33.55 -2.78 -25.57
CA ALA A 57 34.52 -3.18 -24.54
C ALA A 57 33.87 -4.08 -23.48
N ARG A 58 32.66 -3.73 -23.03
CA ARG A 58 31.88 -4.56 -22.09
C ARG A 58 31.43 -5.87 -22.72
N LEU A 59 30.99 -5.84 -23.98
CA LEU A 59 30.62 -7.04 -24.73
C LEU A 59 31.78 -8.03 -24.85
N ARG A 60 33.00 -7.53 -25.14
CA ARG A 60 34.23 -8.34 -25.15
C ARG A 60 34.63 -8.87 -23.77
N HIS A 61 34.36 -8.12 -22.70
CA HIS A 61 34.64 -8.57 -21.35
C HIS A 61 33.67 -9.68 -20.92
N GLU A 62 32.37 -9.47 -21.14
CA GLU A 62 31.33 -10.45 -20.81
C GLU A 62 31.43 -11.72 -21.68
N SER A 63 31.86 -11.63 -22.94
CA SER A 63 32.09 -12.82 -23.76
C SER A 63 33.20 -13.73 -23.24
N LYS A 64 34.19 -13.18 -22.52
CA LYS A 64 35.28 -13.97 -21.91
C LYS A 64 34.90 -14.56 -20.55
N SER A 65 34.04 -13.89 -19.80
CA SER A 65 33.73 -14.25 -18.41
C SER A 65 32.40 -14.98 -18.22
N ASN A 66 31.51 -14.95 -19.23
CA ASN A 66 30.14 -15.47 -19.09
C ASN A 66 29.80 -16.48 -20.19
N PRO A 67 29.61 -17.77 -19.85
CA PRO A 67 29.21 -18.81 -20.80
C PRO A 67 27.90 -18.51 -21.53
N GLU A 68 26.96 -17.84 -20.85
CA GLU A 68 25.65 -17.50 -21.42
C GLU A 68 25.77 -16.43 -22.52
N MET A 69 26.72 -15.50 -22.36
CA MET A 69 27.05 -14.51 -23.39
C MET A 69 27.63 -15.19 -24.64
N GLN A 70 28.50 -16.19 -24.46
CA GLN A 70 29.05 -16.96 -25.57
C GLN A 70 27.96 -17.74 -26.31
N ARG A 71 27.02 -18.35 -25.57
CA ARG A 71 25.86 -19.04 -26.15
C ARG A 71 25.02 -18.10 -27.03
N ILE A 72 24.65 -16.94 -26.49
CA ILE A 72 23.85 -15.92 -27.20
C ILE A 72 24.58 -15.39 -28.44
N LEU A 73 25.89 -15.17 -28.33
CA LEU A 73 26.70 -14.70 -29.46
C LEU A 73 26.77 -15.73 -30.58
N ARG A 74 26.96 -17.03 -30.27
CA ARG A 74 26.94 -18.11 -31.26
C ARG A 74 25.58 -18.25 -31.93
N GLU A 75 24.51 -18.19 -31.14
CA GLU A 75 23.14 -18.25 -31.64
C GLU A 75 22.84 -17.06 -32.57
N ALA A 76 23.21 -15.85 -32.17
CA ALA A 76 23.06 -14.64 -32.99
C ALA A 76 23.85 -14.73 -34.29
N TRP A 77 25.07 -15.28 -34.25
CA TRP A 77 25.92 -15.43 -35.42
C TRP A 77 25.36 -16.46 -36.40
N THR A 78 24.94 -17.63 -35.90
CA THR A 78 24.34 -18.72 -36.69
C THR A 78 23.03 -18.28 -37.35
N GLU A 79 22.19 -17.53 -36.65
CA GLU A 79 20.99 -16.93 -37.25
C GLU A 79 21.32 -15.91 -38.34
N SER A 80 22.39 -15.13 -38.16
CA SER A 80 22.82 -14.12 -39.13
C SER A 80 23.43 -14.73 -40.39
N HIS A 81 23.97 -15.95 -40.30
CA HIS A 81 24.61 -16.67 -41.40
C HIS A 81 23.90 -17.99 -41.74
N ALA A 82 22.59 -18.05 -41.51
CA ALA A 82 21.79 -19.27 -41.67
C ALA A 82 21.91 -19.89 -43.07
N GLU A 83 22.08 -19.09 -44.13
CA GLU A 83 22.29 -19.59 -45.50
C GLU A 83 23.61 -20.35 -45.65
N LEU A 84 24.69 -19.85 -45.04
CA LEU A 84 26.00 -20.48 -45.06
C LEU A 84 26.00 -21.77 -44.22
N VAL A 85 25.41 -21.71 -43.03
CA VAL A 85 25.29 -22.87 -42.13
C VAL A 85 24.40 -23.96 -42.76
N ALA A 86 23.30 -23.59 -43.42
CA ALA A 86 22.44 -24.51 -44.15
C ALA A 86 23.17 -25.17 -45.34
N ALA A 87 24.00 -24.42 -46.07
CA ALA A 87 24.79 -24.97 -47.17
C ALA A 87 25.80 -26.02 -46.68
N ILE A 88 26.54 -25.71 -45.60
CA ILE A 88 27.55 -26.61 -45.04
C ILE A 88 26.90 -27.87 -44.44
N THR A 89 25.74 -27.74 -43.78
CA THR A 89 25.02 -28.86 -43.17
C THR A 89 24.35 -29.80 -44.19
N GLN A 90 24.04 -29.33 -45.40
CA GLN A 90 23.46 -30.15 -46.48
C GLN A 90 24.44 -31.12 -47.13
N TRP A 91 25.75 -30.81 -47.10
CA TRP A 91 26.78 -31.64 -47.73
C TRP A 91 27.31 -32.71 -46.80
N LYS A 92 27.73 -33.84 -47.36
CA LYS A 92 28.48 -34.86 -46.59
C LYS A 92 29.90 -34.33 -46.30
N SER A 93 30.51 -34.76 -45.20
CA SER A 93 31.86 -34.30 -44.79
C SER A 93 32.91 -34.37 -45.91
N ALA A 94 32.79 -35.36 -46.81
CA ALA A 94 33.70 -35.58 -47.95
C ALA A 94 33.50 -34.60 -49.14
N GLU A 95 32.34 -33.96 -49.24
CA GLU A 95 31.98 -33.05 -50.35
C GLU A 95 32.34 -31.59 -50.03
N ILE A 96 32.44 -31.26 -48.74
CA ILE A 96 32.72 -29.91 -48.25
C ILE A 96 34.03 -29.32 -48.83
N PRO A 97 35.18 -30.03 -48.86
CA PRO A 97 36.43 -29.44 -49.37
C PRO A 97 36.37 -28.96 -50.81
N GLY A 98 35.56 -29.59 -51.67
CA GLY A 98 35.41 -29.20 -53.08
C GLY A 98 34.64 -27.89 -53.28
N GLU A 99 33.70 -27.58 -52.39
CA GLU A 99 32.83 -26.40 -52.46
C GLU A 99 33.35 -25.22 -51.61
N LEU A 100 34.33 -25.46 -50.72
CA LEU A 100 34.96 -24.43 -49.88
C LEU A 100 35.52 -23.23 -50.67
N PRO A 101 36.22 -23.37 -51.81
CA PRO A 101 36.72 -22.22 -52.57
C PRO A 101 35.60 -21.27 -53.02
N GLY A 102 34.43 -21.81 -53.40
CA GLY A 102 33.26 -21.02 -53.80
C GLY A 102 32.61 -20.29 -52.62
N LEU A 103 32.57 -20.92 -51.45
CA LEU A 103 32.08 -20.29 -50.21
C LEU A 103 33.03 -19.20 -49.70
N VAL A 104 34.35 -19.43 -49.76
CA VAL A 104 35.36 -18.44 -49.37
C VAL A 104 35.31 -17.21 -50.27
N ALA A 105 35.11 -17.40 -51.58
CA ALA A 105 34.93 -16.29 -52.52
C ALA A 105 33.66 -15.47 -52.24
N ARG A 106 32.60 -16.11 -51.72
CA ARG A 106 31.29 -15.47 -51.49
C ARG A 106 31.13 -14.83 -50.10
N TRP A 107 31.67 -15.45 -49.05
CA TRP A 107 31.44 -15.06 -47.66
C TRP A 107 32.72 -14.58 -46.94
N GLY A 108 33.88 -14.76 -47.56
CA GLY A 108 35.17 -14.43 -46.96
C GLY A 108 35.72 -15.55 -46.08
N GLN A 109 37.04 -15.61 -45.95
CA GLN A 109 37.74 -16.73 -45.31
C GLN A 109 37.40 -16.87 -43.81
N ASP A 110 37.27 -15.76 -43.08
CA ASP A 110 37.03 -15.77 -41.63
C ASP A 110 35.62 -16.24 -41.27
N VAL A 111 34.62 -15.86 -42.06
CA VAL A 111 33.21 -16.27 -41.86
C VAL A 111 33.04 -17.76 -42.13
N VAL A 112 33.68 -18.27 -43.19
CA VAL A 112 33.67 -19.70 -43.51
C VAL A 112 34.43 -20.52 -42.47
N ARG A 113 35.56 -20.01 -41.96
CA ARG A 113 36.31 -20.64 -40.86
C ARG A 113 35.45 -20.80 -39.59
N LEU A 114 34.75 -19.73 -39.20
CA LEU A 114 33.83 -19.77 -38.06
C LEU A 114 32.66 -20.74 -38.30
N ALA A 115 32.12 -20.80 -39.53
CA ALA A 115 31.04 -21.72 -39.87
C ALA A 115 31.45 -23.20 -39.71
N LEU A 116 32.66 -23.56 -40.15
CA LEU A 116 33.20 -24.92 -40.00
C LEU A 116 33.46 -25.27 -38.53
N ARG A 117 33.93 -24.31 -37.73
CA ARG A 117 34.20 -24.52 -36.29
C ARG A 117 32.93 -24.66 -35.45
N LEU A 118 31.87 -23.97 -35.82
CA LEU A 118 30.57 -24.03 -35.15
C LEU A 118 29.70 -25.22 -35.63
N ASP A 119 30.15 -26.02 -36.61
CA ASP A 119 29.43 -27.21 -37.08
C ASP A 119 29.40 -28.31 -35.99
N PRO A 120 28.28 -29.01 -35.79
CA PRO A 120 28.17 -30.10 -34.82
C PRO A 120 29.00 -31.35 -35.15
N ARG A 121 29.45 -31.52 -36.41
CA ARG A 121 30.23 -32.69 -36.86
C ARG A 121 31.72 -32.45 -36.62
N THR A 122 32.35 -33.28 -35.77
CA THR A 122 33.77 -33.17 -35.42
C THR A 122 34.69 -33.24 -36.64
N GLU A 123 34.35 -34.05 -37.64
CA GLU A 123 35.10 -34.21 -38.89
C GLU A 123 35.16 -32.93 -39.75
N VAL A 124 34.18 -32.04 -39.60
CA VAL A 124 34.06 -30.79 -40.39
C VAL A 124 34.88 -29.66 -39.77
N ARG A 125 35.11 -29.71 -38.45
CA ARG A 125 35.86 -28.70 -37.68
C ARG A 125 37.36 -28.66 -38.01
N GLU A 126 37.89 -29.78 -38.52
CA GLU A 126 39.32 -29.94 -38.81
C GLU A 126 39.65 -29.81 -40.31
N ILE A 127 38.68 -29.47 -41.17
CA ILE A 127 38.92 -29.32 -42.61
C ILE A 127 39.80 -28.07 -42.86
N PRO A 128 40.99 -28.23 -43.45
CA PRO A 128 41.87 -27.10 -43.75
C PRO A 128 41.30 -26.24 -44.89
N LEU A 129 41.34 -24.92 -44.72
CA LEU A 129 40.93 -23.96 -45.74
C LEU A 129 41.99 -23.89 -46.86
N PRO A 130 41.58 -23.73 -48.13
CA PRO A 130 42.52 -23.57 -49.24
C PRO A 130 43.37 -22.28 -49.07
N GLU A 131 44.67 -22.37 -49.33
CA GLU A 131 45.57 -21.21 -49.35
C GLU A 131 45.21 -20.25 -50.50
N PRO A 132 45.31 -18.92 -50.31
CA PRO A 132 45.00 -17.95 -51.35
C PRO A 132 45.94 -18.12 -52.55
N LEU A 133 45.37 -18.47 -53.71
CA LEU A 133 46.10 -18.50 -54.98
C LEU A 133 46.47 -17.06 -55.39
N PRO A 134 47.69 -16.82 -55.92
CA PRO A 134 48.10 -15.50 -56.40
C PRO A 134 47.28 -15.10 -57.65
N GLU A 135 46.90 -13.82 -57.71
CA GLU A 135 46.07 -13.24 -58.78
C GLU A 135 46.65 -13.49 -60.19
N PRO A 136 45.83 -13.86 -61.19
CA PRO A 136 46.30 -13.97 -62.57
C PRO A 136 46.41 -12.59 -63.23
N ALA A 137 47.56 -12.34 -63.88
CA ALA A 137 47.86 -11.16 -64.67
C ALA A 137 46.87 -10.97 -65.87
N PRO A 138 46.66 -9.72 -66.34
CA PRO A 138 45.68 -9.41 -67.38
C PRO A 138 46.09 -9.95 -68.77
N GLN A 139 45.14 -10.57 -69.47
CA GLN A 139 45.31 -11.14 -70.80
C GLN A 139 45.42 -10.05 -71.88
N ALA A 140 46.44 -10.22 -72.73
CA ALA A 140 46.78 -9.36 -73.86
C ALA A 140 45.80 -9.49 -75.04
N ALA A 141 45.71 -8.41 -75.81
CA ALA A 141 44.88 -8.25 -77.00
C ALA A 141 45.23 -9.21 -78.16
N LYS A 142 44.20 -9.67 -78.89
CA LYS A 142 44.33 -10.47 -80.11
C LYS A 142 44.76 -9.61 -81.32
N PRO A 143 45.67 -10.08 -82.19
CA PRO A 143 46.09 -9.36 -83.40
C PRO A 143 45.19 -9.64 -84.61
N LYS A 144 45.11 -8.67 -85.53
CA LYS A 144 44.46 -8.77 -86.84
C LYS A 144 45.48 -9.27 -87.88
N ASP A 145 45.32 -10.49 -88.38
CA ASP A 145 46.06 -10.98 -89.55
C ASP A 145 45.27 -10.74 -90.85
N LYS A 146 45.90 -10.02 -91.78
CA LYS A 146 45.49 -9.92 -93.18
C LYS A 146 46.11 -11.10 -93.95
N ARG A 147 45.30 -11.94 -94.59
CA ARG A 147 45.76 -12.89 -95.62
C ARG A 147 45.29 -12.45 -97.00
N LYS A 148 46.23 -12.39 -97.95
CA LYS A 148 46.00 -12.30 -99.40
C LYS A 148 46.60 -13.58 -100.01
N PRO A 149 45.85 -14.40 -100.76
CA PRO A 149 46.39 -15.54 -101.50
C PRO A 149 46.29 -15.31 -103.03
N PRO A 150 46.72 -16.25 -103.91
CA PRO A 150 48.07 -16.36 -104.43
C PRO A 150 48.14 -16.24 -105.97
N ALA A 151 49.36 -16.36 -106.51
CA ALA A 151 49.71 -16.26 -107.93
C ALA A 151 49.15 -17.38 -108.83
N SER A 152 49.02 -17.09 -110.13
CA SER A 152 48.83 -18.07 -111.21
C SER A 152 49.19 -17.47 -112.60
N PRO A 153 49.55 -18.32 -113.58
CA PRO A 153 50.63 -18.14 -114.57
C PRO A 153 50.15 -17.58 -115.93
N PRO A 154 51.05 -17.35 -116.92
CA PRO A 154 50.69 -16.65 -118.16
C PRO A 154 49.94 -17.56 -119.15
N PRO A 155 49.03 -17.02 -119.98
CA PRO A 155 48.40 -17.78 -121.06
C PRO A 155 49.15 -17.61 -122.39
N GLN A 156 49.35 -18.73 -123.07
CA GLN A 156 49.61 -18.83 -124.51
C GLN A 156 48.29 -18.73 -125.28
N GLU A 157 48.33 -18.06 -126.43
CA GLU A 157 47.20 -17.87 -127.34
C GLU A 157 46.98 -19.08 -128.25
N VAL A 158 45.70 -19.47 -128.44
CA VAL A 158 45.25 -20.30 -129.58
C VAL A 158 43.85 -19.80 -130.01
N GLU A 159 43.70 -19.49 -131.30
CA GLU A 159 42.49 -18.90 -131.92
C GLU A 159 41.44 -19.96 -132.34
N THR A 160 40.13 -19.62 -132.25
CA THR A 160 38.98 -20.37 -132.82
C THR A 160 37.86 -19.41 -133.34
N SER A 161 36.95 -19.90 -134.21
CA SER A 161 36.30 -19.17 -135.33
C SER A 161 34.90 -18.52 -135.10
N PRO A 162 34.40 -17.65 -136.03
CA PRO A 162 33.29 -16.69 -135.81
C PRO A 162 31.86 -17.21 -135.65
N ALA A 163 31.49 -18.39 -136.18
CA ALA A 163 30.08 -18.86 -136.16
C ALA A 163 29.62 -19.33 -134.76
N GLU A 164 30.56 -19.85 -133.97
CA GLU A 164 30.34 -20.17 -132.56
C GLU A 164 30.05 -18.89 -131.76
N VAL A 165 30.63 -17.75 -132.16
CA VAL A 165 30.48 -16.46 -131.48
C VAL A 165 29.04 -15.93 -131.55
N GLU A 166 28.31 -16.13 -132.65
CA GLU A 166 26.93 -15.61 -132.82
C GLU A 166 25.90 -16.41 -131.98
N SER A 167 25.97 -17.74 -132.00
CA SER A 167 25.13 -18.61 -131.15
C SER A 167 25.43 -18.39 -129.66
N LEU A 168 26.70 -18.23 -129.31
CA LEU A 168 27.11 -17.85 -127.95
C LEU A 168 26.53 -16.48 -127.56
N ARG A 169 26.43 -15.51 -128.47
CA ARG A 169 25.84 -14.19 -128.18
C ARG A 169 24.35 -14.25 -127.86
N GLU A 170 23.55 -15.06 -128.56
CA GLU A 170 22.12 -15.23 -128.26
C GLU A 170 21.90 -15.99 -126.94
N GLN A 171 22.67 -17.06 -126.70
CA GLN A 171 22.66 -17.76 -125.41
C GLN A 171 23.06 -16.82 -124.28
N ILE A 172 24.06 -15.95 -124.48
CA ILE A 172 24.46 -14.91 -123.52
C ILE A 172 23.31 -13.93 -123.26
N ARG A 173 22.51 -13.55 -124.27
CA ARG A 173 21.38 -12.63 -124.07
C ARG A 173 20.24 -13.28 -123.28
N ALA A 174 19.87 -14.52 -123.62
CA ALA A 174 18.84 -15.27 -122.88
C ALA A 174 19.27 -15.48 -121.41
N LEU A 175 20.51 -15.94 -121.18
CA LEU A 175 21.09 -16.10 -119.85
C LEU A 175 21.17 -14.76 -119.09
N LYS A 176 21.39 -13.63 -119.78
CA LYS A 176 21.37 -12.30 -119.14
C LYS A 176 19.99 -11.89 -118.66
N GLU A 177 18.93 -12.21 -119.41
CA GLU A 177 17.56 -11.92 -118.96
C GLU A 177 17.10 -12.86 -117.84
N GLU A 178 17.42 -14.15 -117.93
CA GLU A 178 17.21 -15.08 -116.81
C GLU A 178 17.95 -14.64 -115.56
N LEU A 179 19.19 -14.16 -115.70
CA LEU A 179 19.98 -13.60 -114.60
C LEU A 179 19.34 -12.32 -114.03
N ARG A 180 18.71 -11.48 -114.86
CA ARG A 180 18.00 -10.28 -114.40
C ARG A 180 16.75 -10.63 -113.60
N GLU A 181 15.94 -11.56 -114.09
CA GLU A 181 14.74 -12.02 -113.38
C GLU A 181 15.08 -12.79 -112.10
N ALA A 182 16.14 -13.63 -112.14
CA ALA A 182 16.68 -14.28 -110.95
C ALA A 182 17.16 -13.25 -109.91
N ARG A 183 17.86 -12.20 -110.32
CA ARG A 183 18.28 -11.10 -109.42
C ARG A 183 17.09 -10.33 -108.84
N LYS A 184 16.04 -10.06 -109.61
CA LYS A 184 14.82 -9.43 -109.08
C LYS A 184 14.15 -10.32 -108.02
N ARG A 185 14.00 -11.61 -108.29
CA ARG A 185 13.47 -12.59 -107.33
C ARG A 185 14.33 -12.68 -106.08
N GLU A 186 15.65 -12.71 -106.23
CA GLU A 186 16.60 -12.68 -105.11
C GLU A 186 16.41 -11.42 -104.27
N THR A 187 16.30 -10.24 -104.87
CA THR A 187 16.06 -8.99 -104.13
C THR A 187 14.72 -8.99 -103.41
N HIS A 188 13.65 -9.51 -104.03
CA HIS A 188 12.33 -9.59 -103.42
C HIS A 188 12.33 -10.54 -102.22
N LEU A 189 12.84 -11.77 -102.40
CA LEU A 189 12.98 -12.74 -101.31
C LEU A 189 13.86 -12.21 -100.18
N ARG A 190 14.91 -11.46 -100.51
CA ARG A 190 15.76 -10.81 -99.50
C ARG A 190 14.98 -9.76 -98.70
N THR A 191 14.15 -8.95 -99.35
CA THR A 191 13.29 -7.98 -98.63
C THR A 191 12.23 -8.66 -97.77
N GLU A 192 11.62 -9.75 -98.23
CA GLU A 192 10.67 -10.54 -97.44
C GLU A 192 11.35 -11.21 -96.24
N MET A 193 12.55 -11.77 -96.44
CA MET A 193 13.35 -12.35 -95.37
C MET A 193 13.75 -11.29 -94.33
N GLU A 194 14.14 -10.09 -94.75
CA GLU A 194 14.43 -8.97 -93.83
C GLU A 194 13.18 -8.52 -93.06
N GLN A 195 12.01 -8.49 -93.70
CA GLN A 195 10.74 -8.17 -93.03
C GLN A 195 10.34 -9.26 -92.01
N ALA A 196 10.45 -10.53 -92.38
CA ALA A 196 10.20 -11.67 -91.51
C ALA A 196 11.18 -11.72 -90.33
N GLN A 197 12.46 -11.38 -90.55
CA GLN A 197 13.45 -11.27 -89.47
C GLN A 197 13.10 -10.13 -88.50
N ARG A 198 12.70 -8.96 -89.00
CA ARG A 198 12.27 -7.84 -88.15
C ARG A 198 11.00 -8.17 -87.36
N SER A 199 10.03 -8.86 -87.95
CA SER A 199 8.81 -9.28 -87.23
C SER A 199 9.14 -10.33 -86.17
N ALA A 200 9.97 -11.33 -86.49
CA ALA A 200 10.44 -12.33 -85.52
C ALA A 200 11.17 -11.67 -84.34
N GLN A 201 12.07 -10.71 -84.60
CA GLN A 201 12.75 -9.95 -83.55
C GLN A 201 11.77 -9.19 -82.64
N ARG A 202 10.74 -8.55 -83.20
CA ARG A 202 9.71 -7.85 -82.40
C ARG A 202 8.92 -8.82 -81.51
N TRP A 203 8.55 -9.97 -82.05
CA TRP A 203 7.85 -11.00 -81.28
C TRP A 203 8.74 -11.59 -80.20
N GLU A 204 10.02 -11.82 -80.48
CA GLU A 204 10.99 -12.28 -79.50
C GLU A 204 11.15 -11.28 -78.35
N THR A 205 11.28 -9.99 -78.65
CA THR A 205 11.33 -8.95 -77.60
C THR A 205 10.04 -8.91 -76.77
N THR A 206 8.88 -9.03 -77.40
CA THR A 206 7.58 -9.02 -76.69
C THR A 206 7.39 -10.26 -75.81
N ALA A 207 7.85 -11.43 -76.29
CA ALA A 207 7.83 -12.66 -75.52
C ALA A 207 8.77 -12.59 -74.30
N ARG A 208 9.96 -11.98 -74.47
CA ARG A 208 10.90 -11.75 -73.37
C ARG A 208 10.31 -10.83 -72.30
N THR A 209 9.73 -9.70 -72.69
CA THR A 209 9.09 -8.78 -71.72
C THR A 209 7.92 -9.43 -70.98
N ALA A 210 7.09 -10.21 -71.68
CA ALA A 210 6.00 -10.95 -71.03
C ALA A 210 6.51 -12.02 -70.05
N LEU A 211 7.63 -12.68 -70.36
CA LEU A 211 8.27 -13.65 -69.47
C LEU A 211 8.83 -12.97 -68.21
N ASP A 212 9.44 -11.80 -68.37
CA ASP A 212 9.96 -10.99 -67.26
C ASP A 212 8.81 -10.55 -66.33
N GLU A 213 7.71 -10.03 -66.89
CA GLU A 213 6.51 -9.67 -66.13
C GLU A 213 5.92 -10.87 -65.37
N ALA A 214 5.81 -12.04 -66.03
CA ALA A 214 5.35 -13.27 -65.38
C ALA A 214 6.30 -13.75 -64.27
N SER A 215 7.60 -13.49 -64.41
CA SER A 215 8.58 -13.75 -63.34
C SER A 215 8.38 -12.85 -62.14
N ASP A 216 8.08 -11.57 -62.37
CA ASP A 216 7.84 -10.59 -61.30
C ASP A 216 6.51 -10.83 -60.59
N TYR A 217 5.46 -11.22 -61.30
CA TYR A 217 4.20 -11.67 -60.69
C TYR A 217 4.40 -12.93 -59.83
N ARG A 218 5.18 -13.92 -60.29
CA ARG A 218 5.51 -15.10 -59.48
C ARG A 218 6.23 -14.72 -58.18
N ARG A 219 7.24 -13.85 -58.27
CA ARG A 219 7.93 -13.32 -57.08
C ARG A 219 6.99 -12.55 -56.16
N ALA A 220 6.03 -11.79 -56.71
CA ALA A 220 5.04 -11.08 -55.92
C ALA A 220 4.09 -12.03 -55.17
N VAL A 221 3.61 -13.07 -55.85
CA VAL A 221 2.80 -14.14 -55.24
C VAL A 221 3.58 -14.82 -54.12
N GLU A 222 4.83 -15.22 -54.37
CA GLU A 222 5.67 -15.83 -53.33
C GLU A 222 5.85 -14.92 -52.11
N ARG A 223 6.04 -13.61 -52.29
CA ARG A 223 6.13 -12.66 -51.18
C ARG A 223 4.84 -12.62 -50.36
N VAL A 224 3.69 -12.57 -51.03
CA VAL A 224 2.37 -12.56 -50.37
C VAL A 224 2.12 -13.87 -49.65
N THR A 225 2.43 -15.02 -50.26
CA THR A 225 2.30 -16.34 -49.63
C THR A 225 3.17 -16.44 -48.38
N ARG A 226 4.44 -16.02 -48.45
CA ARG A 226 5.33 -15.99 -47.28
C ARG A 226 4.80 -15.07 -46.18
N GLN A 227 4.21 -13.92 -46.54
CA GLN A 227 3.58 -13.03 -45.56
C GLN A 227 2.36 -13.69 -44.93
N LEU A 228 1.50 -14.34 -45.72
CA LEU A 228 0.33 -15.06 -45.22
C LEU A 228 0.71 -16.17 -44.25
N GLU A 229 1.74 -16.97 -44.56
CA GLU A 229 2.26 -18.00 -43.67
C GLU A 229 2.79 -17.42 -42.35
N ARG A 230 3.46 -16.26 -42.40
CA ARG A 230 3.92 -15.55 -41.18
C ARG A 230 2.75 -15.11 -40.32
N GLU A 231 1.72 -14.51 -40.90
CA GLU A 231 0.52 -14.08 -40.18
C GLU A 231 -0.26 -15.28 -39.61
N GLN A 232 -0.35 -16.39 -40.35
CA GLN A 232 -0.98 -17.61 -39.86
C GLN A 232 -0.24 -18.22 -38.66
N ARG A 233 1.09 -18.26 -38.70
CA ARG A 233 1.91 -18.68 -37.56
C ARG A 233 1.73 -17.75 -36.36
N ALA A 234 1.80 -16.43 -36.57
CA ALA A 234 1.59 -15.45 -35.52
C ALA A 234 0.20 -15.59 -34.88
N ARG A 235 -0.84 -15.84 -35.69
CA ARG A 235 -2.19 -16.12 -35.19
C ARG A 235 -2.24 -17.40 -34.36
N SER A 236 -1.65 -18.49 -34.83
CA SER A 236 -1.58 -19.76 -34.10
C SER A 236 -0.87 -19.59 -32.75
N ASP A 237 0.22 -18.83 -32.70
CA ASP A 237 0.96 -18.54 -31.47
C ASP A 237 0.12 -17.71 -30.49
N LEU A 238 -0.63 -16.72 -30.99
CA LEU A 238 -1.55 -15.93 -30.18
C LEU A 238 -2.72 -16.77 -29.64
N GLU A 239 -3.28 -17.67 -30.45
CA GLU A 239 -4.33 -18.60 -30.01
C GLU A 239 -3.82 -19.56 -28.93
N ALA A 240 -2.58 -20.07 -29.05
CA ALA A 240 -1.95 -20.89 -28.03
C ALA A 240 -1.77 -20.10 -26.71
N ARG A 241 -1.22 -18.89 -26.78
CA ARG A 241 -1.05 -18.00 -25.62
C ARG A 241 -2.39 -17.66 -24.95
N ALA A 242 -3.45 -17.44 -25.72
CA ALA A 242 -4.79 -17.19 -25.19
C ALA A 242 -5.31 -18.41 -24.41
N ARG A 243 -5.17 -19.63 -24.96
CA ARG A 243 -5.56 -20.86 -24.25
C ARG A 243 -4.75 -21.07 -22.98
N ASP A 244 -3.48 -20.71 -22.97
CA ASP A 244 -2.62 -20.84 -21.80
C ASP A 244 -3.05 -19.84 -20.70
N ALA A 245 -3.37 -18.61 -21.10
CA ALA A 245 -3.92 -17.60 -20.20
C ALA A 245 -5.27 -18.04 -19.60
N GLU A 246 -6.19 -18.59 -20.40
CA GLU A 246 -7.47 -19.13 -19.91
C GLU A 246 -7.27 -20.27 -18.90
N ARG A 247 -6.30 -21.16 -19.12
CA ARG A 247 -5.97 -22.22 -18.16
C ARG A 247 -5.40 -21.63 -16.86
N GLY A 248 -4.56 -20.61 -16.96
CA GLY A 248 -4.05 -19.86 -15.82
C GLY A 248 -5.16 -19.19 -15.01
N GLU A 249 -6.10 -18.54 -15.68
CA GLU A 249 -7.26 -17.89 -15.04
C GLU A 249 -8.15 -18.90 -14.33
N ARG A 250 -8.45 -20.04 -14.95
CA ARG A 250 -9.22 -21.13 -14.32
C ARG A 250 -8.51 -21.67 -13.07
N HIS A 251 -7.20 -21.85 -13.14
CA HIS A 251 -6.42 -22.31 -11.99
C HIS A 251 -6.44 -21.29 -10.85
N ALA A 252 -6.22 -20.01 -11.15
CA ALA A 252 -6.28 -18.94 -10.18
C ALA A 252 -7.68 -18.82 -9.55
N THR A 253 -8.74 -18.96 -10.34
CA THR A 253 -10.13 -18.95 -9.86
C THR A 253 -10.39 -20.11 -8.90
N ALA A 254 -9.96 -21.32 -9.25
CA ALA A 254 -10.09 -22.49 -8.37
C ALA A 254 -9.32 -22.32 -7.05
N GLN A 255 -8.12 -21.72 -7.09
CA GLN A 255 -7.36 -21.38 -5.89
C GLN A 255 -8.09 -20.36 -5.02
N LEU A 256 -8.67 -19.31 -5.63
CA LEU A 256 -9.45 -18.30 -4.91
C LEU A 256 -10.67 -18.92 -4.22
N ASP A 257 -11.40 -19.80 -4.91
CA ASP A 257 -12.55 -20.48 -4.32
C ASP A 257 -12.16 -21.43 -3.18
N ALA A 258 -11.04 -22.14 -3.31
CA ALA A 258 -10.50 -22.96 -2.22
C ALA A 258 -10.11 -22.12 -1.00
N LEU A 259 -9.49 -20.95 -1.21
CA LEU A 259 -9.17 -20.01 -0.14
C LEU A 259 -10.42 -19.42 0.50
N ARG A 260 -11.43 -19.06 -0.30
CA ARG A 260 -12.73 -18.57 0.21
C ARG A 260 -13.41 -19.59 1.12
N ARG A 261 -13.42 -20.87 0.73
CA ARG A 261 -13.94 -21.96 1.57
C ARG A 261 -13.18 -22.05 2.89
N LYS A 262 -11.84 -22.05 2.86
CA LYS A 262 -11.02 -22.06 4.09
C LYS A 262 -11.31 -20.88 5.02
N VAL A 263 -11.53 -19.69 4.45
CA VAL A 263 -11.89 -18.50 5.24
C VAL A 263 -13.27 -18.67 5.87
N GLU A 264 -14.23 -19.21 5.13
CA GLU A 264 -15.58 -19.45 5.65
C GLU A 264 -15.59 -20.52 6.75
N ASP A 265 -14.85 -21.62 6.55
CA ASP A 265 -14.65 -22.66 7.57
C ASP A 265 -14.03 -22.07 8.84
N ALA A 266 -12.99 -21.23 8.70
CA ALA A 266 -12.36 -20.54 9.83
C ALA A 266 -13.31 -19.57 10.55
N ARG A 267 -14.20 -18.89 9.81
CA ARG A 267 -15.24 -18.02 10.41
C ARG A 267 -16.26 -18.84 11.19
N GLN A 268 -16.70 -19.98 10.66
CA GLN A 268 -17.64 -20.86 11.35
C GLN A 268 -17.03 -21.44 12.62
N ILE A 269 -15.78 -21.88 12.57
CA ILE A 269 -15.03 -22.35 13.75
C ILE A 269 -14.93 -21.23 14.79
N ARG A 270 -14.61 -20.01 14.35
CA ARG A 270 -14.52 -18.84 15.24
C ARG A 270 -15.88 -18.48 15.86
N ALA A 271 -16.95 -18.49 15.07
CA ALA A 271 -18.31 -18.22 15.55
C ALA A 271 -18.77 -19.28 16.56
N ALA A 272 -18.45 -20.56 16.32
CA ALA A 272 -18.72 -21.64 17.26
C ALA A 272 -17.92 -21.46 18.57
N HIS A 273 -16.65 -21.05 18.48
CA HIS A 273 -15.83 -20.73 19.66
C HIS A 273 -16.36 -19.52 20.44
N GLU A 274 -16.76 -18.45 19.74
CA GLU A 274 -17.36 -17.25 20.35
C GLU A 274 -18.71 -17.56 21.02
N ALA A 275 -19.48 -18.52 20.50
CA ALA A 275 -20.74 -18.97 21.12
C ALA A 275 -20.53 -19.82 22.39
N LEU A 276 -19.37 -20.46 22.54
CA LEU A 276 -19.02 -21.32 23.68
C LEU A 276 -18.22 -20.59 24.76
N CYS A 277 -17.57 -19.47 24.45
CA CYS A 277 -16.84 -18.66 25.42
C CYS A 277 -17.76 -17.64 26.12
N PRO A 278 -17.69 -17.52 27.46
CA PRO A 278 -18.27 -16.37 28.14
C PRO A 278 -17.73 -15.07 27.54
N PRO A 279 -18.53 -14.00 27.45
CA PRO A 279 -18.08 -12.73 26.92
C PRO A 279 -16.83 -12.26 27.66
N ALA A 280 -15.88 -11.64 26.94
CA ALA A 280 -14.59 -11.22 27.50
C ALA A 280 -14.72 -10.37 28.79
N GLU A 281 -15.86 -9.70 28.97
CA GLU A 281 -16.18 -8.90 30.15
C GLU A 281 -16.32 -9.75 31.42
N GLU A 282 -16.90 -10.96 31.35
CA GLU A 282 -16.98 -11.89 32.49
C GLU A 282 -15.61 -12.44 32.87
N TRP A 283 -14.75 -12.71 31.89
CA TRP A 283 -13.36 -13.12 32.15
C TRP A 283 -12.57 -12.02 32.84
N ILE A 284 -12.77 -10.77 32.40
CA ILE A 284 -12.14 -9.58 32.99
C ILE A 284 -12.63 -9.35 34.42
N GLU A 285 -13.92 -9.43 34.68
CA GLU A 285 -14.50 -9.21 36.00
C GLU A 285 -14.02 -10.27 37.01
N ASN A 286 -14.05 -11.54 36.60
CA ASN A 286 -13.53 -12.64 37.41
C ASN A 286 -12.02 -12.49 37.68
N ALA A 287 -11.23 -12.15 36.66
CA ALA A 287 -9.79 -11.95 36.83
C ALA A 287 -9.47 -10.74 37.72
N ARG A 288 -10.18 -9.61 37.60
CA ARG A 288 -10.02 -8.44 38.48
C ARG A 288 -10.39 -8.78 39.92
N SER A 289 -11.44 -9.56 40.14
CA SER A 289 -11.81 -10.07 41.47
C SER A 289 -10.69 -10.93 42.05
N LEU A 290 -10.13 -11.87 41.27
CA LEU A 290 -9.02 -12.71 41.71
C LEU A 290 -7.78 -11.89 42.07
N ILE A 291 -7.42 -10.88 41.29
CA ILE A 291 -6.30 -9.96 41.59
C ILE A 291 -6.57 -9.21 42.91
N HIS A 292 -7.79 -8.71 43.12
CA HIS A 292 -8.16 -7.99 44.34
C HIS A 292 -8.02 -8.85 45.61
N HIS A 293 -8.35 -10.14 45.51
CA HIS A 293 -8.21 -11.10 46.61
C HIS A 293 -6.78 -11.68 46.73
N GLY A 294 -5.79 -11.10 46.06
CA GLY A 294 -4.38 -11.53 46.12
C GLY A 294 -4.07 -12.81 45.33
N GLN A 295 -5.00 -13.31 44.53
CA GLN A 295 -4.86 -14.54 43.72
C GLN A 295 -4.41 -14.22 42.29
N ALA A 296 -3.43 -13.33 42.13
CA ALA A 296 -2.97 -12.86 40.83
C ALA A 296 -2.39 -13.99 39.94
N GLN A 297 -1.84 -15.06 40.53
CA GLN A 297 -1.34 -16.22 39.77
C GLN A 297 -2.47 -16.99 39.09
N ILE A 298 -3.61 -17.15 39.78
CA ILE A 298 -4.79 -17.81 39.23
C ILE A 298 -5.37 -16.95 38.11
N ALA A 299 -5.44 -15.62 38.31
CA ALA A 299 -5.86 -14.68 37.28
C ALA A 299 -4.98 -14.76 36.03
N ALA A 300 -3.66 -14.81 36.18
CA ALA A 300 -2.74 -14.92 35.05
C ALA A 300 -2.88 -16.24 34.29
N ASN A 301 -2.99 -17.37 35.01
CA ASN A 301 -3.22 -18.69 34.41
C ASN A 301 -4.58 -18.78 33.72
N PHE A 302 -5.58 -18.11 34.25
CA PHE A 302 -6.92 -18.04 33.69
C PHE A 302 -6.97 -17.22 32.40
N LEU A 303 -6.30 -16.06 32.37
CA LEU A 303 -6.31 -15.15 31.21
C LEU A 303 -5.33 -15.52 30.09
N SER A 304 -4.24 -16.22 30.39
CA SER A 304 -3.20 -16.54 29.39
C SER A 304 -3.72 -17.38 28.20
N PRO A 305 -4.50 -18.47 28.39
CA PRO A 305 -5.07 -19.23 27.27
C PRO A 305 -6.05 -18.40 26.44
N PHE A 306 -6.86 -17.56 27.09
CA PHE A 306 -7.81 -16.69 26.41
C PHE A 306 -7.10 -15.69 25.49
N LEU A 307 -6.03 -15.05 25.97
CA LEU A 307 -5.26 -14.11 25.15
C LEU A 307 -4.52 -14.80 23.99
N LEU A 308 -4.17 -16.08 24.14
CA LEU A 308 -3.57 -16.88 23.08
C LEU A 308 -4.57 -17.20 21.95
N ALA A 309 -5.82 -17.49 22.31
CA ALA A 309 -6.93 -17.67 21.37
C ALA A 309 -7.42 -16.35 20.76
N HIS A 310 -7.36 -15.25 21.53
CA HIS A 310 -7.83 -13.94 21.14
C HIS A 310 -6.76 -12.85 21.32
N PRO A 311 -5.73 -12.78 20.46
CA PRO A 311 -4.66 -11.78 20.56
C PRO A 311 -5.15 -10.33 20.48
N GLU A 312 -6.35 -10.11 19.94
CA GLU A 312 -6.94 -8.77 19.79
C GLU A 312 -7.61 -8.25 21.07
N ALA A 313 -7.76 -9.09 22.11
CA ALA A 313 -8.45 -8.73 23.35
C ALA A 313 -7.60 -7.80 24.24
N ASP A 314 -7.54 -6.51 23.89
CA ASP A 314 -6.68 -5.53 24.54
C ASP A 314 -6.98 -5.36 26.04
N ARG A 315 -8.26 -5.38 26.42
CA ARG A 315 -8.66 -5.30 27.84
C ARG A 315 -8.21 -6.54 28.64
N VAL A 316 -8.21 -7.72 28.03
CA VAL A 316 -7.71 -8.94 28.69
C VAL A 316 -6.20 -8.88 28.85
N ARG A 317 -5.49 -8.39 27.83
CA ARG A 317 -4.04 -8.14 27.90
C ARG A 317 -3.68 -7.14 29.01
N GLU A 318 -4.49 -6.09 29.18
CA GLU A 318 -4.30 -5.11 30.26
C GLU A 318 -4.43 -5.77 31.64
N VAL A 319 -5.49 -6.54 31.87
CA VAL A 319 -5.70 -7.22 33.17
C VAL A 319 -4.66 -8.32 33.41
N LEU A 320 -4.19 -9.01 32.37
CA LEU A 320 -3.08 -9.95 32.48
C LEU A 320 -1.76 -9.24 32.87
N ALA A 321 -1.49 -8.06 32.30
CA ALA A 321 -0.35 -7.24 32.69
C ALA A 321 -0.47 -6.74 34.14
N GLU A 322 -1.67 -6.34 34.58
CA GLU A 322 -1.96 -6.01 35.99
C GLU A 322 -1.73 -7.21 36.93
N ALA A 323 -2.12 -8.42 36.51
CA ALA A 323 -1.85 -9.65 37.27
C ALA A 323 -0.34 -9.94 37.38
N HIS A 324 0.41 -9.80 36.28
CA HIS A 324 1.87 -9.96 36.30
C HIS A 324 2.58 -8.88 37.12
N GLU A 325 2.09 -7.65 37.11
CA GLU A 325 2.56 -6.57 37.98
C GLU A 325 2.36 -6.91 39.46
N ALA A 326 1.16 -7.39 39.83
CA ALA A 326 0.85 -7.82 41.20
C ALA A 326 1.69 -9.03 41.67
N LEU A 327 2.12 -9.88 40.75
CA LEU A 327 3.02 -11.02 41.01
C LEU A 327 4.51 -10.64 41.08
N GLY A 328 4.88 -9.42 40.70
CA GLY A 328 6.28 -9.03 40.51
C GLY A 328 6.95 -9.67 39.29
N ALA A 329 6.17 -10.21 38.35
CA ALA A 329 6.65 -10.76 37.08
C ALA A 329 6.92 -9.62 36.07
N THR A 330 7.93 -8.81 36.37
CA THR A 330 8.24 -7.53 35.73
C THR A 330 8.38 -7.61 34.20
N GLU A 331 9.07 -8.62 33.68
CA GLU A 331 9.27 -8.83 32.23
C GLU A 331 7.94 -9.00 31.48
N MET A 332 7.05 -9.84 32.01
CA MET A 332 5.76 -10.14 31.37
C MET A 332 4.80 -8.94 31.45
N ALA A 333 4.80 -8.23 32.58
CA ALA A 333 4.02 -7.01 32.75
C ALA A 333 4.46 -5.91 31.75
N ILE A 334 5.77 -5.70 31.62
CA ILE A 334 6.33 -4.70 30.70
C ILE A 334 6.04 -5.05 29.24
N THR A 335 6.19 -6.33 28.86
CA THR A 335 5.86 -6.80 27.50
C THR A 335 4.38 -6.51 27.18
N GLY A 336 3.48 -6.80 28.12
CA GLY A 336 2.05 -6.54 28.00
C GLY A 336 1.74 -5.05 27.79
N TYR A 337 2.27 -4.19 28.66
CA TYR A 337 2.06 -2.75 28.59
C TYR A 337 2.70 -2.11 27.34
N CYS A 338 3.90 -2.50 26.92
CA CYS A 338 4.55 -2.01 25.70
C CYS A 338 3.76 -2.40 24.44
N THR A 339 3.20 -3.61 24.40
CA THR A 339 2.36 -4.07 23.29
C THR A 339 1.10 -3.22 23.15
N LEU A 340 0.42 -2.94 24.29
CA LEU A 340 -0.75 -2.07 24.33
C LEU A 340 -0.39 -0.63 23.91
N ALA A 341 0.72 -0.08 24.42
CA ALA A 341 1.18 1.26 24.08
C ALA A 341 1.42 1.42 22.57
N ARG A 342 2.13 0.51 21.93
CA ARG A 342 2.36 0.54 20.47
C ARG A 342 1.07 0.44 19.67
N LYS A 343 0.11 -0.39 20.11
CA LYS A 343 -1.20 -0.48 19.46
C LYS A 343 -1.94 0.85 19.55
N ARG A 344 -1.96 1.50 20.71
CA ARG A 344 -2.57 2.82 20.91
C ARG A 344 -1.88 3.93 20.13
N LEU A 345 -0.55 3.91 20.03
CA LEU A 345 0.21 4.82 19.17
C LEU A 345 -0.22 4.70 17.70
N ARG A 346 -0.35 3.49 17.17
CA ARG A 346 -0.81 3.26 15.78
C ARG A 346 -2.23 3.76 15.55
N GLN A 347 -3.08 3.74 16.58
CA GLN A 347 -4.44 4.28 16.55
C GLN A 347 -4.49 5.81 16.75
N GLY A 348 -3.35 6.47 16.95
CA GLY A 348 -3.27 7.92 17.19
C GLY A 348 -3.64 8.34 18.62
N ASN A 349 -3.91 7.40 19.53
CA ASN A 349 -4.29 7.71 20.91
C ASN A 349 -3.03 7.82 21.79
N LEU A 350 -2.40 8.99 21.74
CA LEU A 350 -1.16 9.29 22.48
C LEU A 350 -1.34 9.22 24.00
N GLY A 351 -2.51 9.55 24.53
CA GLY A 351 -2.74 9.58 25.97
C GLY A 351 -2.76 8.20 26.61
N GLU A 352 -3.49 7.26 26.02
CA GLU A 352 -3.48 5.87 26.51
C GLU A 352 -2.11 5.21 26.32
N ALA A 353 -1.43 5.51 25.20
CA ALA A 353 -0.07 5.03 24.99
C ALA A 353 0.89 5.52 26.09
N ALA A 354 0.82 6.79 26.45
CA ALA A 354 1.64 7.38 27.51
C ALA A 354 1.35 6.75 28.89
N LEU A 355 0.08 6.47 29.21
CA LEU A 355 -0.30 5.79 30.46
C LEU A 355 0.30 4.39 30.57
N PHE A 356 0.19 3.57 29.52
CA PHE A 356 0.73 2.22 29.54
C PHE A 356 2.26 2.20 29.67
N ILE A 357 2.97 3.13 29.02
CA ILE A 357 4.42 3.28 29.20
C ILE A 357 4.78 3.73 30.61
N CYS A 358 4.00 4.61 31.22
CA CYS A 358 4.23 4.95 32.62
C CYS A 358 4.06 3.76 33.56
N ARG A 359 3.04 2.90 33.34
CA ARG A 359 2.90 1.66 34.12
C ARG A 359 4.11 0.74 33.92
N ALA A 360 4.57 0.54 32.68
CA ALA A 360 5.78 -0.24 32.40
C ALA A 360 7.04 0.30 33.12
N LEU A 361 7.23 1.63 33.12
CA LEU A 361 8.35 2.29 33.79
C LEU A 361 8.26 2.26 35.32
N LEU A 362 7.05 2.17 35.87
CA LEU A 362 6.83 1.98 37.31
C LEU A 362 7.18 0.55 37.77
N CYS A 363 6.99 -0.46 36.91
CA CYS A 363 7.43 -1.83 37.19
C CYS A 363 8.96 -1.94 37.22
N SER A 364 9.64 -1.36 36.22
CA SER A 364 11.10 -1.23 36.20
C SER A 364 11.55 -0.02 35.39
N PRO A 365 12.19 0.99 36.03
CA PRO A 365 12.63 2.20 35.34
C PRO A 365 13.71 1.98 34.27
N ASP A 366 14.50 0.91 34.39
CA ASP A 366 15.67 0.63 33.55
C ASP A 366 15.49 -0.45 32.48
N HIS A 367 14.28 -0.99 32.35
CA HIS A 367 14.02 -2.06 31.39
C HIS A 367 14.22 -1.63 29.92
N PRO A 368 15.00 -2.37 29.10
CA PRO A 368 15.36 -1.95 27.75
C PRO A 368 14.15 -1.81 26.82
N GLU A 369 13.14 -2.67 26.96
CA GLU A 369 11.93 -2.60 26.14
C GLU A 369 11.06 -1.38 26.48
N ALA A 370 10.91 -1.08 27.78
CA ALA A 370 10.17 0.10 28.23
C ALA A 370 10.85 1.38 27.74
N ARG A 371 12.19 1.42 27.75
CA ARG A 371 12.99 2.53 27.19
C ARG A 371 12.77 2.71 25.68
N ARG A 372 12.81 1.62 24.92
CA ARG A 372 12.58 1.69 23.48
C ARG A 372 11.17 2.20 23.17
N CYS A 373 10.18 1.69 23.88
CA CYS A 373 8.80 2.11 23.68
C CYS A 373 8.56 3.56 24.16
N LEU A 374 9.25 4.01 25.20
CA LEU A 374 9.27 5.41 25.63
C LEU A 374 9.79 6.34 24.52
N GLU A 375 10.90 6.00 23.86
CA GLU A 375 11.43 6.80 22.75
C GLU A 375 10.49 6.82 21.54
N GLU A 376 9.78 5.72 21.26
CA GLU A 376 8.75 5.66 20.22
C GLU A 376 7.58 6.62 20.54
N VAL A 377 7.09 6.63 21.79
CA VAL A 377 6.05 7.58 22.23
C VAL A 377 6.55 9.02 22.18
N LYS A 378 7.79 9.30 22.64
CA LYS A 378 8.38 10.65 22.62
C LYS A 378 8.49 11.20 21.20
N ARG A 379 8.90 10.38 20.23
CA ARG A 379 8.92 10.78 18.81
C ARG A 379 7.52 11.03 18.26
N ALA A 380 6.54 10.20 18.63
CA ALA A 380 5.16 10.40 18.20
C ALA A 380 4.50 11.63 18.86
N ALA A 381 4.95 12.01 20.05
CA ALA A 381 4.52 13.19 20.77
C ALA A 381 5.24 14.48 20.34
N ALA A 382 6.38 14.38 19.66
CA ALA A 382 7.14 15.54 19.18
C ALA A 382 6.28 16.40 18.25
N GLY A 383 5.98 17.63 18.66
CA GLY A 383 5.13 18.58 17.91
C GLY A 383 3.63 18.52 18.23
N ARG A 384 3.18 17.67 19.16
CA ARG A 384 1.78 17.53 19.61
C ARG A 384 1.58 17.94 21.07
N GLN A 385 2.27 19.01 21.48
CA GLN A 385 2.21 19.51 22.86
C GLN A 385 0.80 20.01 23.19
N GLY A 386 0.23 19.54 24.32
CA GLY A 386 -1.07 19.99 24.81
C GLY A 386 -2.30 19.16 24.38
N GLU A 387 -2.12 18.09 23.61
CA GLU A 387 -3.23 17.21 23.15
C GLU A 387 -3.66 16.16 24.19
N LEU A 388 -2.97 16.05 25.33
CA LEU A 388 -3.28 15.03 26.33
C LEU A 388 -4.42 15.43 27.29
N PRO A 389 -5.38 14.53 27.55
CA PRO A 389 -6.39 14.75 28.58
C PRO A 389 -5.77 14.99 29.97
N HIS A 390 -6.33 15.92 30.74
CA HIS A 390 -5.82 16.29 32.07
C HIS A 390 -5.71 15.11 33.06
N ALA A 391 -6.60 14.12 32.96
CA ALA A 391 -6.55 12.89 33.75
C ALA A 391 -5.27 12.06 33.46
N VAL A 392 -4.86 12.03 32.19
CA VAL A 392 -3.62 11.37 31.76
C VAL A 392 -2.42 12.11 32.32
N LEU A 393 -2.37 13.44 32.19
CA LEU A 393 -1.28 14.28 32.73
C LEU A 393 -1.11 14.10 34.24
N ARG A 394 -2.19 14.06 35.01
CA ARG A 394 -2.13 13.82 36.47
C ARG A 394 -1.55 12.44 36.82
N HIS A 395 -1.88 11.41 36.04
CA HIS A 395 -1.30 10.08 36.23
C HIS A 395 0.17 10.04 35.83
N LEU A 396 0.57 10.74 34.76
CA LEU A 396 1.96 10.90 34.36
C LEU A 396 2.76 11.67 35.42
N GLU A 397 2.19 12.72 36.03
CA GLU A 397 2.80 13.48 37.13
C GLU A 397 3.04 12.59 38.37
N LYS A 398 2.04 11.80 38.78
CA LYS A 398 2.18 10.83 39.88
C LYS A 398 3.24 9.75 39.57
N ALA A 399 3.28 9.26 38.34
CA ALA A 399 4.30 8.30 37.92
C ALA A 399 5.70 8.93 37.92
N ALA A 400 5.81 10.18 37.49
CA ALA A 400 7.06 10.96 37.47
C ALA A 400 7.61 11.27 38.86
N GLN A 401 6.78 11.27 39.91
CA GLN A 401 7.26 11.37 41.30
C GLN A 401 8.00 10.10 41.75
N ARG A 402 7.65 8.93 41.20
CA ARG A 402 8.21 7.62 41.58
C ARG A 402 9.28 7.13 40.62
N ALA A 403 9.24 7.54 39.36
CA ALA A 403 10.18 7.14 38.31
C ALA A 403 10.74 8.37 37.58
N PRO A 404 12.04 8.71 37.75
CA PRO A 404 12.65 9.88 37.10
C PRO A 404 12.49 9.90 35.58
N ARG A 405 12.44 8.73 34.92
CA ARG A 405 12.23 8.62 33.47
C ARG A 405 10.81 8.87 33.01
N ALA A 406 9.80 8.66 33.87
CA ALA A 406 8.44 9.10 33.57
C ALA A 406 8.37 10.65 33.50
N ARG A 407 9.30 11.36 34.16
CA ARG A 407 9.48 12.81 34.02
C ARG A 407 9.93 13.21 32.61
N GLU A 408 10.77 12.40 31.96
CA GLU A 408 11.18 12.66 30.57
C GLU A 408 10.01 12.55 29.60
N LEU A 409 9.12 11.56 29.81
CA LEU A 409 7.88 11.46 29.04
C LEU A 409 6.97 12.65 29.31
N LEU A 410 6.78 13.02 30.58
CA LEU A 410 6.01 14.21 30.95
C LEU A 410 6.54 15.45 30.24
N ASN A 411 7.85 15.70 30.27
CA ASN A 411 8.47 16.83 29.59
C ASN A 411 8.30 16.78 28.05
N ALA A 412 8.28 15.58 27.45
CA ALA A 412 8.13 15.41 26.02
C ALA A 412 6.69 15.54 25.52
N VAL A 413 5.69 15.10 26.31
CA VAL A 413 4.28 15.12 25.91
C VAL A 413 3.53 16.36 26.45
N GLY A 414 4.04 17.01 27.49
CA GLY A 414 3.55 18.31 27.92
C GLY A 414 3.96 18.67 29.35
N THR A 415 4.49 19.88 29.51
CA THR A 415 4.44 20.59 30.78
C THR A 415 2.98 20.77 31.20
N SER A 416 2.73 20.70 32.51
CA SER A 416 1.48 21.16 33.14
C SER A 416 1.00 22.49 32.51
N PRO A 417 -0.31 22.76 32.35
CA PRO A 417 -0.81 23.86 31.55
C PRO A 417 -0.50 25.22 32.17
N HIS A 418 0.70 25.70 31.91
CA HIS A 418 1.11 27.09 32.03
C HIS A 418 1.71 27.61 30.70
N GLY A 419 1.56 26.86 29.60
CA GLY A 419 2.23 27.15 28.31
C GLY A 419 1.34 27.22 27.06
N CYS A 420 0.04 26.93 27.14
CA CYS A 420 -0.91 27.47 26.16
C CYS A 420 -1.51 28.70 26.82
N GLU A 421 -1.45 29.88 26.19
CA GLU A 421 -2.36 30.96 26.58
C GLU A 421 -3.77 30.39 26.45
N PRO A 422 -4.49 30.15 27.57
CA PRO A 422 -5.84 29.63 27.49
C PRO A 422 -6.70 30.73 26.88
N LEU A 423 -7.77 30.34 26.19
CA LEU A 423 -9.01 31.09 26.36
C LEU A 423 -9.27 31.13 27.88
N CYS A 424 -8.87 32.24 28.51
CA CYS A 424 -8.90 32.46 29.95
C CYS A 424 -10.35 32.68 30.38
N ILE A 425 -11.13 31.59 30.34
CA ILE A 425 -12.50 31.56 30.78
C ILE A 425 -12.45 31.37 32.28
N THR A 426 -12.59 32.46 33.01
CA THR A 426 -12.84 32.46 34.45
C THR A 426 -14.30 32.08 34.72
N LEU A 427 -14.67 31.85 35.99
CA LEU A 427 -16.08 31.62 36.35
C LEU A 427 -16.99 32.79 35.95
N ASP A 428 -16.43 33.98 35.77
CA ASP A 428 -17.14 35.22 35.49
C ASP A 428 -16.97 35.67 34.03
N THR A 429 -16.22 34.92 33.22
CA THR A 429 -16.06 35.21 31.80
C THR A 429 -17.34 34.80 31.05
N PRO A 430 -18.00 35.72 30.31
CA PRO A 430 -19.16 35.37 29.49
C PRO A 430 -18.77 34.39 28.38
N VAL A 431 -19.51 33.29 28.27
CA VAL A 431 -19.34 32.25 27.25
C VAL A 431 -20.59 32.20 26.40
N GLU A 432 -20.43 32.00 25.09
CA GLU A 432 -21.54 31.71 24.19
C GLU A 432 -21.91 30.22 24.27
N TRP A 433 -23.13 29.95 24.71
CA TRP A 433 -23.71 28.61 24.84
C TRP A 433 -24.58 28.32 23.60
N PRO A 434 -24.09 27.52 22.64
CA PRO A 434 -24.83 27.17 21.45
C PRO A 434 -26.09 26.38 21.82
N GLN A 435 -27.25 26.82 21.32
CA GLN A 435 -28.53 26.15 21.55
C GLN A 435 -29.47 26.32 20.35
N GLY A 436 -29.33 25.46 19.33
CA GLY A 436 -30.19 25.53 18.14
C GLY A 436 -29.92 26.79 17.32
N LYS A 437 -30.96 27.49 16.83
CA LYS A 437 -30.79 28.69 15.96
C LYS A 437 -30.37 29.96 16.72
N ARG A 438 -30.50 29.99 18.05
CA ARG A 438 -30.09 31.13 18.90
C ARG A 438 -29.39 30.59 20.14
N GLY A 439 -28.07 30.73 20.18
CA GLY A 439 -27.31 30.52 21.42
C GLY A 439 -27.64 31.59 22.46
N PHE A 440 -27.13 31.42 23.68
CA PHE A 440 -27.24 32.43 24.74
C PHE A 440 -25.88 32.67 25.38
N THR A 441 -25.65 33.87 25.90
CA THR A 441 -24.40 34.21 26.57
C THR A 441 -24.60 34.13 28.08
N ALA A 442 -23.78 33.33 28.76
CA ALA A 442 -23.80 33.19 30.21
C ALA A 442 -22.41 32.84 30.74
N THR A 443 -22.15 33.11 32.01
CA THR A 443 -20.89 32.77 32.66
C THR A 443 -20.95 31.34 33.24
N PRO A 444 -19.81 30.67 33.47
CA PRO A 444 -19.82 29.41 34.22
C PRO A 444 -20.43 29.56 35.62
N ARG A 445 -20.29 30.73 36.27
CA ARG A 445 -20.95 31.04 37.57
C ARG A 445 -22.47 30.98 37.46
N TRP A 446 -23.05 31.46 36.36
CA TRP A 446 -24.49 31.33 36.13
C TRP A 446 -24.98 29.88 36.17
N VAL A 447 -24.15 28.93 35.70
CA VAL A 447 -24.48 27.50 35.77
C VAL A 447 -24.42 26.99 37.21
N LEU A 448 -23.39 27.39 37.98
CA LEU A 448 -23.27 27.05 39.39
C LEU A 448 -24.48 27.56 40.17
N ASP A 449 -24.82 28.85 40.00
CA ASP A 449 -25.98 29.47 40.65
C ASP A 449 -27.29 28.79 40.23
N ALA A 450 -27.44 28.40 38.96
CA ALA A 450 -28.63 27.67 38.49
C ALA A 450 -28.77 26.29 39.15
N ILE A 451 -27.66 25.60 39.41
CA ILE A 451 -27.67 24.32 40.12
C ILE A 451 -27.98 24.54 41.60
N ASP A 452 -27.33 25.50 42.25
CA ASP A 452 -27.51 25.77 43.68
C ASP A 452 -28.92 26.27 44.01
N THR A 453 -29.50 27.10 43.14
CA THR A 453 -30.87 27.62 43.28
C THR A 453 -31.95 26.71 42.68
N ASN A 454 -31.60 25.47 42.30
CA ASN A 454 -32.53 24.46 41.78
C ASN A 454 -33.35 24.89 40.54
N ARG A 455 -32.78 25.74 39.66
CA ARG A 455 -33.43 26.22 38.44
C ARG A 455 -33.34 25.18 37.32
N GLY A 456 -34.25 24.20 37.33
CA GLY A 456 -34.25 23.06 36.41
C GLY A 456 -34.17 23.43 34.93
N GLU A 457 -34.94 24.42 34.47
CA GLU A 457 -34.91 24.86 33.07
C GLU A 457 -33.55 25.45 32.67
N ALA A 458 -32.91 26.20 33.56
CA ALA A 458 -31.59 26.79 33.31
C ALA A 458 -30.50 25.71 33.24
N VAL A 459 -30.54 24.71 34.11
CA VAL A 459 -29.61 23.58 34.09
C VAL A 459 -29.77 22.76 32.81
N GLU A 460 -31.01 22.52 32.37
CA GLU A 460 -31.26 21.78 31.13
C GLU A 460 -30.79 22.54 29.88
N ARG A 461 -30.91 23.87 29.90
CA ARG A 461 -30.29 24.74 28.88
C ARG A 461 -28.77 24.65 28.91
N ALA A 462 -28.16 24.67 30.08
CA ALA A 462 -26.71 24.51 30.24
C ALA A 462 -26.21 23.15 29.72
N ARG A 463 -26.93 22.05 30.02
CA ARG A 463 -26.62 20.70 29.51
C ARG A 463 -26.63 20.64 27.98
N LYS A 464 -27.65 21.20 27.35
CA LYS A 464 -27.76 21.28 25.88
C LYS A 464 -26.60 22.10 25.29
N GLY A 465 -26.29 23.24 25.92
CA GLY A 465 -25.16 24.09 25.53
C GLY A 465 -23.81 23.37 25.63
N LEU A 466 -23.54 22.67 26.74
CA LEU A 466 -22.31 21.89 26.93
C LEU A 466 -22.18 20.77 25.91
N SER A 467 -23.27 20.06 25.61
CA SER A 467 -23.26 19.00 24.59
C SER A 467 -22.87 19.54 23.21
N GLN A 468 -23.36 20.73 22.85
CA GLN A 468 -23.01 21.39 21.58
C GLN A 468 -21.58 21.96 21.60
N LEU A 469 -21.13 22.57 22.70
CA LEU A 469 -19.74 23.00 22.86
C LEU A 469 -18.77 21.82 22.76
N ARG A 470 -19.09 20.68 23.37
CA ARG A 470 -18.26 19.47 23.29
C ARG A 470 -18.06 19.00 21.85
N THR A 471 -19.05 19.21 20.99
CA THR A 471 -19.02 18.79 19.58
C THR A 471 -18.35 19.84 18.68
N HIS A 472 -18.64 21.12 18.88
CA HIS A 472 -18.27 22.18 17.95
C HIS A 472 -17.11 23.08 18.41
N ARG A 473 -16.87 23.18 19.72
CA ARG A 473 -15.82 24.02 20.34
C ARG A 473 -15.21 23.30 21.57
N PRO A 474 -14.50 22.19 21.36
CA PRO A 474 -13.99 21.35 22.44
C PRO A 474 -13.04 22.09 23.39
N GLU A 475 -12.31 23.10 22.90
CA GLU A 475 -11.44 23.97 23.69
C GLU A 475 -12.20 24.80 24.73
N VAL A 476 -13.36 25.36 24.34
CA VAL A 476 -14.24 26.12 25.24
C VAL A 476 -14.91 25.19 26.25
N TYR A 477 -15.39 24.03 25.78
CA TYR A 477 -15.96 23.00 26.65
C TYR A 477 -14.96 22.55 27.73
N ALA A 478 -13.71 22.24 27.35
CA ALA A 478 -12.68 21.78 28.27
C ALA A 478 -12.36 22.87 29.32
N SER A 479 -12.26 24.12 28.90
CA SER A 479 -11.99 25.25 29.81
C SER A 479 -13.13 25.46 30.81
N VAL A 480 -14.39 25.48 30.34
CA VAL A 480 -15.58 25.60 31.21
C VAL A 480 -15.66 24.43 32.19
N MET A 481 -15.54 23.19 31.72
CA MET A 481 -15.59 22.01 32.59
C MET A 481 -14.44 21.97 33.59
N ALA A 482 -13.25 22.44 33.22
CA ALA A 482 -12.12 22.54 34.14
C ALA A 482 -12.41 23.52 35.28
N ARG A 483 -12.99 24.70 34.99
CA ARG A 483 -13.36 25.67 36.04
C ARG A 483 -14.49 25.18 36.95
N LEU A 484 -15.49 24.51 36.38
CA LEU A 484 -16.57 23.91 37.18
C LEU A 484 -16.03 22.82 38.12
N ASN A 485 -15.12 21.97 37.63
CA ASN A 485 -14.49 20.91 38.42
C ASN A 485 -13.51 21.43 39.48
N GLU A 486 -12.78 22.51 39.18
CA GLU A 486 -11.90 23.18 40.14
C GLU A 486 -12.71 23.81 41.28
N HIS A 487 -13.91 24.33 40.99
CA HIS A 487 -14.81 24.84 42.01
C HIS A 487 -15.37 23.72 42.89
N ASP A 488 -16.05 22.73 42.30
CA ASP A 488 -16.48 21.51 42.98
C ASP A 488 -16.84 20.42 41.93
N PRO A 489 -16.17 19.25 41.95
CA PRO A 489 -16.43 18.18 40.98
C PRO A 489 -17.90 17.71 40.92
N SER A 490 -18.68 17.88 42.00
CA SER A 490 -20.07 17.45 42.07
C SER A 490 -20.99 18.18 41.07
N TYR A 491 -20.68 19.41 40.66
CA TYR A 491 -21.46 20.12 39.63
C TYR A 491 -21.37 19.44 38.26
N SER A 492 -20.19 18.91 37.91
CA SER A 492 -20.01 18.21 36.64
C SER A 492 -20.89 16.96 36.52
N ARG A 493 -21.18 16.30 37.65
CA ARG A 493 -22.08 15.15 37.71
C ARG A 493 -23.50 15.54 37.34
N VAL A 494 -24.00 16.65 37.88
CA VAL A 494 -25.33 17.19 37.58
C VAL A 494 -25.46 17.54 36.10
N LEU A 495 -24.39 18.01 35.46
CA LEU A 495 -24.40 18.43 34.05
C LEU A 495 -24.22 17.29 33.05
N SER A 496 -23.60 16.17 33.45
CA SER A 496 -23.24 15.07 32.54
C SER A 496 -24.19 13.86 32.63
N GLY A 497 -24.91 13.69 33.74
CA GLY A 497 -25.72 12.50 34.01
C GLY A 497 -27.22 12.74 34.02
N LYS A 498 -27.98 11.63 34.00
CA LYS A 498 -29.39 11.65 34.41
C LYS A 498 -29.44 11.95 35.90
N THR A 499 -30.31 12.87 36.30
CA THR A 499 -30.50 13.25 37.69
C THR A 499 -31.89 12.89 38.19
N ARG A 500 -32.02 12.74 39.50
CA ARG A 500 -33.28 12.50 40.19
C ARG A 500 -33.47 13.51 41.33
N PRO A 501 -34.70 13.99 41.59
CA PRO A 501 -34.96 14.92 42.69
C PRO A 501 -34.74 14.25 44.05
N ILE A 502 -34.39 15.05 45.05
CA ILE A 502 -34.33 14.61 46.45
C ILE A 502 -34.70 15.76 47.38
N VAL A 503 -35.36 15.43 48.49
CA VAL A 503 -35.68 16.36 49.57
C VAL A 503 -34.80 16.02 50.77
N VAL A 504 -34.33 17.04 51.48
CA VAL A 504 -33.41 16.92 52.61
C VAL A 504 -34.06 17.61 53.79
N ASP A 505 -34.16 16.87 54.89
CA ASP A 505 -34.43 17.39 56.22
C ASP A 505 -33.15 18.03 56.74
N GLY A 506 -33.05 19.34 56.55
CA GLY A 506 -31.87 20.13 56.93
C GLY A 506 -31.75 20.31 58.44
N SER A 507 -32.85 20.33 59.18
CA SER A 507 -32.79 20.39 60.64
C SER A 507 -32.09 19.15 61.19
N ASN A 508 -32.54 17.95 60.79
CA ASN A 508 -31.93 16.69 61.21
C ASN A 508 -30.46 16.57 60.78
N VAL A 509 -30.12 17.00 59.56
CA VAL A 509 -28.73 17.00 59.05
C VAL A 509 -27.84 17.95 59.85
N ALA A 510 -28.32 19.15 60.17
CA ALA A 510 -27.52 20.14 60.86
C ALA A 510 -27.21 19.75 62.31
N TRP A 511 -28.13 19.03 62.97
CA TRP A 511 -27.98 18.51 64.33
C TRP A 511 -27.21 17.20 64.45
N GLN A 512 -26.95 16.50 63.34
CA GLN A 512 -26.25 15.22 63.41
C GLN A 512 -24.78 15.40 63.83
N ALA A 513 -24.31 14.50 64.71
CA ALA A 513 -22.93 14.47 65.23
C ALA A 513 -22.49 15.74 66.00
N THR A 514 -23.45 16.52 66.52
CA THR A 514 -23.18 17.57 67.52
C THR A 514 -23.30 16.99 68.93
N GLU A 515 -22.37 17.32 69.83
CA GLU A 515 -22.48 16.94 71.24
C GLU A 515 -23.61 17.71 71.94
N GLU A 516 -24.09 17.21 73.08
CA GLU A 516 -25.15 17.84 73.85
C GLU A 516 -24.72 19.25 74.31
N GLY A 517 -25.40 20.29 73.80
CA GLY A 517 -25.07 21.70 74.04
C GLY A 517 -24.27 22.40 72.93
N GLU A 518 -23.85 21.68 71.88
CA GLU A 518 -23.24 22.28 70.69
C GLU A 518 -24.29 22.87 69.73
N ARG A 519 -23.84 23.78 68.85
CA ARG A 519 -24.70 24.40 67.83
C ARG A 519 -24.81 23.52 66.58
N PRO A 520 -25.97 23.50 65.90
CA PRO A 520 -26.10 22.84 64.60
C PRO A 520 -25.10 23.43 63.60
N ARG A 521 -24.57 22.58 62.71
CA ARG A 521 -23.44 22.92 61.84
C ARG A 521 -23.88 23.10 60.39
N LEU A 522 -23.68 24.30 59.84
CA LEU A 522 -23.92 24.58 58.41
C LEU A 522 -23.06 23.70 57.49
N ALA A 523 -21.86 23.33 57.95
CA ALA A 523 -20.96 22.45 57.21
C ALA A 523 -21.60 21.09 56.88
N ASN A 524 -22.48 20.56 57.74
CA ASN A 524 -23.19 19.30 57.51
C ASN A 524 -24.15 19.43 56.32
N LEU A 525 -24.89 20.54 56.24
CA LEU A 525 -25.82 20.82 55.14
C LEU A 525 -25.11 20.93 53.80
N LEU A 526 -24.01 21.68 53.78
CA LEU A 526 -23.20 21.83 52.56
C LEU A 526 -22.53 20.50 52.16
N GLY A 527 -22.12 19.70 53.15
CA GLY A 527 -21.59 18.35 52.96
C GLY A 527 -22.60 17.40 52.31
N VAL A 528 -23.81 17.30 52.88
CA VAL A 528 -24.92 16.52 52.30
C VAL A 528 -25.23 17.00 50.88
N ARG A 529 -25.36 18.31 50.67
CA ARG A 529 -25.64 18.87 49.34
C ARG A 529 -24.59 18.44 48.32
N ARG A 530 -23.31 18.55 48.66
CA ARG A 530 -22.20 18.13 47.78
C ARG A 530 -22.26 16.64 47.47
N GLU A 531 -22.46 15.80 48.48
CA GLU A 531 -22.51 14.34 48.28
C GLU A 531 -23.70 13.93 47.40
N LEU A 532 -24.88 14.50 47.67
CA LEU A 532 -26.08 14.26 46.86
C LEU A 532 -25.86 14.67 45.40
N ARG A 533 -25.22 15.82 45.15
CA ARG A 533 -24.84 16.21 43.77
C ARG A 533 -23.89 15.20 43.14
N ALA A 534 -22.89 14.72 43.88
CA ALA A 534 -21.93 13.72 43.41
C ALA A 534 -22.58 12.36 43.11
N LEU A 535 -23.64 11.99 43.84
CA LEU A 535 -24.48 10.82 43.59
C LEU A 535 -25.46 11.02 42.41
N GLY A 536 -25.53 12.23 41.83
CA GLY A 536 -26.39 12.55 40.71
C GLY A 536 -27.81 12.95 41.10
N PHE A 537 -28.02 13.49 42.30
CA PHE A 537 -29.29 14.10 42.68
C PHE A 537 -29.35 15.56 42.23
N PHE A 538 -30.47 15.92 41.60
CA PHE A 538 -30.86 17.28 41.22
C PHE A 538 -32.31 17.27 40.72
N PRO A 539 -33.18 18.21 41.15
CA PRO A 539 -32.93 19.25 42.17
C PRO A 539 -32.76 18.66 43.59
N ILE A 540 -32.10 19.42 44.47
CA ILE A 540 -31.90 19.08 45.89
C ILE A 540 -32.62 20.15 46.71
N ARG A 541 -33.77 19.80 47.28
CA ARG A 541 -34.56 20.69 48.13
C ARG A 541 -34.15 20.49 49.58
N ILE A 542 -33.57 21.49 50.22
CA ILE A 542 -33.21 21.43 51.64
C ILE A 542 -34.21 22.28 52.41
N PHE A 543 -34.94 21.67 53.35
CA PHE A 543 -35.85 22.37 54.26
C PHE A 543 -35.21 22.48 55.63
N VAL A 544 -35.38 23.63 56.28
CA VAL A 544 -34.96 23.84 57.67
C VAL A 544 -36.09 24.45 58.46
N ASP A 545 -36.14 24.14 59.74
CA ASP A 545 -37.12 24.73 60.65
C ASP A 545 -36.83 26.21 60.83
N ALA A 546 -37.86 27.01 61.06
CA ALA A 546 -37.70 28.43 61.38
C ALA A 546 -36.78 28.67 62.59
N ALA A 547 -36.76 27.74 63.55
CA ALA A 547 -35.90 27.82 64.73
C ALA A 547 -34.40 27.63 64.41
N LEU A 548 -34.08 26.79 63.42
CA LEU A 548 -32.69 26.44 63.08
C LEU A 548 -31.89 27.68 62.65
N VAL A 549 -32.54 28.63 61.98
CA VAL A 549 -31.95 29.88 61.48
C VAL A 549 -31.26 30.66 62.60
N TYR A 550 -31.79 30.62 63.82
CA TYR A 550 -31.26 31.34 64.97
C TYR A 550 -30.23 30.54 65.78
N GLN A 551 -30.16 29.23 65.59
CA GLN A 551 -29.37 28.31 66.42
C GLN A 551 -28.05 27.89 65.76
N ILE A 552 -27.98 27.95 64.43
CA ILE A 552 -26.83 27.45 63.64
C ILE A 552 -25.53 28.23 63.92
N ASP A 553 -24.40 27.53 63.79
CA ASP A 553 -23.06 28.08 63.99
C ASP A 553 -22.76 29.32 63.10
N ARG A 554 -23.13 29.25 61.82
CA ARG A 554 -22.86 30.28 60.79
C ARG A 554 -24.15 30.91 60.26
N ARG A 555 -24.86 31.61 61.15
CA ARG A 555 -26.17 32.21 60.85
C ARG A 555 -26.21 33.09 59.60
N ALA A 556 -25.27 34.02 59.44
CA ALA A 556 -25.26 34.96 58.31
C ALA A 556 -25.13 34.25 56.95
N GLU A 557 -24.36 33.15 56.91
CA GLU A 557 -24.23 32.33 55.70
C GLU A 557 -25.54 31.59 55.40
N LEU A 558 -26.20 31.01 56.40
CA LEU A 558 -27.51 30.37 56.23
C LEU A 558 -28.58 31.35 55.75
N GLU A 559 -28.67 32.55 56.35
CA GLU A 559 -29.62 33.59 55.94
C GLU A 559 -29.41 34.00 54.46
N THR A 560 -28.15 34.04 54.02
CA THR A 560 -27.81 34.29 52.61
C THR A 560 -28.34 33.15 51.72
N LEU A 561 -28.10 31.89 52.08
CA LEU A 561 -28.59 30.72 51.33
C LEU A 561 -30.12 30.69 51.24
N VAL A 562 -30.80 31.05 52.33
CA VAL A 562 -32.27 31.17 52.38
C VAL A 562 -32.75 32.29 51.46
N SER A 563 -32.15 33.48 51.54
CA SER A 563 -32.54 34.61 50.68
C SER A 563 -32.36 34.33 49.18
N ARG A 564 -31.39 33.47 48.82
CA ARG A 564 -31.13 33.03 47.45
C ARG A 564 -32.03 31.87 47.01
N GLY A 565 -32.82 31.30 47.93
CA GLY A 565 -33.68 30.14 47.67
C GLY A 565 -32.93 28.82 47.53
N GLU A 566 -31.68 28.74 47.99
CA GLU A 566 -30.89 27.51 48.02
C GLU A 566 -31.32 26.58 49.16
N ILE A 567 -31.81 27.17 50.26
CA ILE A 567 -32.39 26.50 51.42
C ILE A 567 -33.78 27.10 51.66
N LEU A 568 -34.76 26.23 51.92
CA LEU A 568 -36.14 26.61 52.19
C LEU A 568 -36.37 26.58 53.71
N VAL A 569 -37.01 27.62 54.24
CA VAL A 569 -37.42 27.66 55.64
C VAL A 569 -38.89 27.24 55.70
N ALA A 570 -39.22 26.32 56.59
CA ALA A 570 -40.60 25.91 56.80
C ALA A 570 -41.48 27.09 57.24
N ASP A 571 -42.74 27.12 56.79
CA ASP A 571 -43.63 28.24 57.10
C ASP A 571 -43.86 28.38 58.61
N PRO A 572 -43.88 29.61 59.16
CA PRO A 572 -44.15 29.81 60.58
C PRO A 572 -45.50 29.21 61.01
N GLY A 573 -45.46 28.29 61.98
CA GLY A 573 -46.66 27.64 62.52
C GLY A 573 -47.10 26.37 61.77
N THR A 574 -46.35 25.94 60.75
CA THR A 574 -46.53 24.65 60.08
C THR A 574 -45.47 23.65 60.57
N ASP A 575 -45.83 22.37 60.62
CA ASP A 575 -44.87 21.31 60.90
C ASP A 575 -43.90 21.13 59.72
N ALA A 576 -42.59 21.22 59.98
CA ALA A 576 -41.58 21.09 58.95
C ALA A 576 -41.58 19.69 58.34
N ASP A 577 -41.88 18.66 59.13
CA ASP A 577 -41.94 17.27 58.66
C ASP A 577 -43.07 17.07 57.65
N GLU A 578 -44.22 17.70 57.89
CA GLU A 578 -45.36 17.68 56.96
C GLU A 578 -45.01 18.32 55.62
N GLN A 579 -44.37 19.49 55.63
CA GLN A 579 -43.93 20.18 54.40
C GLN A 579 -42.87 19.39 53.62
N ILE A 580 -41.91 18.78 54.33
CA ILE A 580 -40.87 17.93 53.73
C ILE A 580 -41.51 16.73 53.02
N LEU A 581 -42.47 16.06 53.66
CA LEU A 581 -43.16 14.89 53.11
C LEU A 581 -44.08 15.26 51.95
N ASP A 582 -44.77 16.40 52.01
CA ASP A 582 -45.58 16.92 50.91
C ASP A 582 -44.74 17.23 49.67
N GLU A 583 -43.61 17.94 49.82
CA GLU A 583 -42.71 18.23 48.69
C GLU A 583 -42.12 16.94 48.11
N ALA A 584 -41.73 15.99 48.97
CA ALA A 584 -41.22 14.70 48.51
C ALA A 584 -42.27 13.91 47.71
N ARG A 585 -43.54 13.94 48.14
CA ARG A 585 -44.65 13.33 47.40
C ARG A 585 -44.90 14.04 46.06
N ALA A 586 -44.89 15.37 46.05
CA ALA A 586 -45.10 16.16 44.85
C ALA A 586 -44.02 15.90 43.78
N LEU A 587 -42.76 15.75 44.21
CA LEU A 587 -41.62 15.49 43.33
C LEU A 587 -41.40 14.00 43.02
N GLY A 588 -42.12 13.09 43.68
CA GLY A 588 -41.82 11.65 43.64
C GLY A 588 -40.41 11.32 44.13
N ALA A 589 -39.92 12.10 45.10
CA ALA A 589 -38.55 12.08 45.59
C ALA A 589 -38.43 11.31 46.91
N ALA A 590 -37.19 10.92 47.24
CA ALA A 590 -36.87 10.38 48.56
C ALA A 590 -36.49 11.52 49.52
N VAL A 591 -36.63 11.27 50.82
CA VAL A 591 -36.26 12.21 51.89
C VAL A 591 -34.96 11.76 52.55
N VAL A 592 -33.97 12.64 52.65
CA VAL A 592 -32.76 12.42 53.44
C VAL A 592 -33.04 12.84 54.87
N THR A 593 -33.15 11.87 55.76
CA THR A 593 -33.35 12.08 57.20
C THR A 593 -32.97 10.81 57.96
N ASN A 594 -32.46 10.97 59.18
CA ASN A 594 -32.28 9.89 60.15
C ASN A 594 -33.48 9.76 61.09
N ASP A 595 -34.48 10.63 61.00
CA ASP A 595 -35.75 10.40 61.66
C ASP A 595 -36.57 9.33 60.93
N ARG A 596 -37.49 8.69 61.64
CA ARG A 596 -38.50 7.83 61.05
C ARG A 596 -39.74 8.61 60.62
N MET A 597 -40.01 9.79 61.19
CA MET A 597 -41.19 10.62 60.92
C MET A 597 -42.49 9.81 61.05
N GLU A 598 -42.60 8.95 62.08
CA GLU A 598 -43.71 8.00 62.24
C GLU A 598 -45.05 8.72 62.45
N ASP A 599 -45.05 9.92 63.03
CA ASP A 599 -46.25 10.71 63.27
C ASP A 599 -46.90 11.23 61.97
N HIS A 600 -46.09 11.55 60.96
CA HIS A 600 -46.55 12.15 59.69
C HIS A 600 -46.54 11.17 58.50
N ASP A 601 -45.75 10.09 58.57
CA ASP A 601 -45.76 8.99 57.59
C ASP A 601 -45.74 7.60 58.26
N PRO A 602 -46.80 7.24 59.02
CA PRO A 602 -46.86 5.98 59.76
C PRO A 602 -46.80 4.73 58.86
N GLY A 603 -47.14 4.89 57.58
CA GLY A 603 -47.09 3.82 56.58
C GLY A 603 -45.77 3.71 55.82
N GLY A 604 -44.80 4.60 56.07
CA GLY A 604 -43.53 4.63 55.36
C GLY A 604 -43.67 4.80 53.84
N ARG A 605 -44.68 5.55 53.38
CA ARG A 605 -45.02 5.68 51.96
C ARG A 605 -43.96 6.44 51.18
N VAL A 606 -43.32 7.43 51.82
CA VAL A 606 -42.21 8.19 51.22
C VAL A 606 -40.90 7.44 51.48
N PRO A 607 -40.07 7.15 50.45
CA PRO A 607 -38.77 6.52 50.67
C PRO A 607 -37.84 7.42 51.48
N LYS A 608 -37.18 6.86 52.51
CA LYS A 608 -36.16 7.56 53.30
C LYS A 608 -34.76 7.13 52.88
N VAL A 609 -33.81 8.04 52.98
CA VAL A 609 -32.40 7.83 52.72
C VAL A 609 -31.63 8.25 53.98
N ARG A 610 -30.82 7.34 54.51
CA ARG A 610 -30.07 7.56 55.74
C ARG A 610 -28.74 8.21 55.44
N PHE A 611 -28.16 8.89 56.42
CA PHE A 611 -26.86 9.51 56.26
C PHE A 611 -26.01 9.36 57.51
N ASP A 612 -24.70 9.24 57.33
CA ASP A 612 -23.70 9.23 58.41
C ASP A 612 -22.73 10.39 58.24
N ILE A 613 -22.27 10.99 59.34
CA ILE A 613 -21.25 12.04 59.34
C ILE A 613 -19.98 11.47 59.97
N GLU A 614 -18.84 11.62 59.30
CA GLU A 614 -17.56 11.11 59.81
C GLU A 614 -17.01 11.93 61.00
N PRO A 615 -16.30 11.28 61.96
CA PRO A 615 -15.60 12.00 63.02
C PRO A 615 -14.49 12.87 62.44
N GLY A 616 -14.69 14.20 62.44
CA GLY A 616 -13.67 15.17 62.05
C GLY A 616 -13.97 16.01 60.81
N GLY A 617 -15.16 15.92 60.19
CA GLY A 617 -15.48 16.83 59.10
C GLY A 617 -16.80 16.58 58.37
N PRO A 618 -17.13 17.41 57.37
CA PRO A 618 -18.42 17.43 56.66
C PRO A 618 -18.54 16.31 55.61
N VAL A 619 -17.86 15.18 55.83
CA VAL A 619 -17.98 14.01 54.96
C VAL A 619 -19.25 13.30 55.37
N VAL A 620 -20.25 13.34 54.49
CA VAL A 620 -21.55 12.75 54.74
C VAL A 620 -21.77 11.60 53.77
N HIS A 621 -22.03 10.40 54.29
CA HIS A 621 -22.29 9.21 53.49
C HIS A 621 -23.78 8.96 53.38
N VAL A 622 -24.34 9.13 52.19
CA VAL A 622 -25.76 8.92 51.95
C VAL A 622 -26.00 7.45 51.58
N ARG A 623 -26.64 6.69 52.47
CA ARG A 623 -26.95 5.28 52.27
C ARG A 623 -28.38 5.11 51.73
N PRO A 624 -28.56 4.50 50.54
CA PRO A 624 -29.89 4.12 50.10
C PRO A 624 -30.44 3.04 51.03
N VAL A 625 -31.63 3.27 51.59
CA VAL A 625 -32.33 2.25 52.37
C VAL A 625 -32.74 1.14 51.38
N ARG A 626 -32.07 -0.01 51.46
CA ARG A 626 -32.49 -1.21 50.73
C ARG A 626 -33.88 -1.60 51.25
N ARG A 627 -34.85 -1.68 50.34
CA ARG A 627 -36.15 -2.28 50.63
C ARG A 627 -36.00 -3.76 50.92
#